data_AF-A0A328SB57-F1
#
_entry.id   AF-A0A328SB57-F1
#
_cell.length_a   1.000
_cell.length_b   1.000
_cell.length_c   1.000
_cell.angle_alpha   90.00
_cell.angle_beta   90.00
_cell.angle_gamma   90.00
#
_symmetry.space_group_name_H-M   'P 1'
#
loop_
_entity.id
_entity.type
_entity.pdbx_description
1 polymer ?
#
loop_
_entity_poly.entity_id
_entity_poly.type
_entity_poly.pdbx_seq_one_letter_code
_entity_poly.pdbx_strand_id
1 'polypeptide(L)'
;MTEYIRVNGDELLEYMHLNFCEGALVEISYNRVFIPARIVLITYEPELVLTLQLQGELLNQCVDVVVSEIIDDIVELNYVYDGKEVVLELYD
;
A
#
# COMPACT_ATOMS: atom_id res chain seq x y z
N MET A 1 7.53 -16.72 2.99
CA MET A 1 7.15 -17.24 1.67
C MET A 1 6.45 -16.09 0.99
N THR A 2 6.95 -15.70 -0.19
CA THR A 2 6.47 -14.52 -0.91
C THR A 2 5.46 -14.96 -1.95
N GLU A 3 4.30 -14.33 -1.96
CA GLU A 3 3.24 -14.54 -2.94
C GLU A 3 3.22 -13.39 -3.95
N TYR A 4 2.99 -13.69 -5.22
CA TYR A 4 2.90 -12.71 -6.30
C TYR A 4 1.51 -12.76 -6.91
N ILE A 5 0.82 -11.63 -6.95
CA ILE A 5 -0.54 -11.51 -7.43
C ILE A 5 -0.57 -10.38 -8.46
N ARG A 6 -1.22 -10.62 -9.60
CA ARG A 6 -1.51 -9.57 -10.59
C ARG A 6 -2.92 -9.08 -10.41
N VAL A 7 -3.08 -7.77 -10.30
CA VAL A 7 -4.37 -7.12 -10.04
C VAL A 7 -4.53 -5.87 -10.90
N ASN A 8 -5.75 -5.51 -11.27
CA ASN A 8 -6.05 -4.14 -11.74
C ASN A 8 -6.34 -3.22 -10.54
N GLY A 9 -6.66 -1.94 -10.79
CA GLY A 9 -6.96 -0.98 -9.73
C GLY A 9 -8.15 -1.38 -8.84
N ASP A 10 -9.26 -1.82 -9.42
CA ASP A 10 -10.44 -2.24 -8.65
C ASP A 10 -10.12 -3.47 -7.77
N GLU A 11 -9.41 -4.44 -8.34
CA GLU A 11 -8.95 -5.64 -7.64
C GLU A 11 -7.97 -5.30 -6.51
N LEU A 12 -7.09 -4.29 -6.69
CA LEU A 12 -6.21 -3.80 -5.64
C LEU A 12 -7.03 -3.20 -4.49
N LEU A 13 -8.01 -2.34 -4.77
CA LEU A 13 -8.85 -1.74 -3.73
C LEU A 13 -9.57 -2.82 -2.92
N GLU A 14 -10.19 -3.79 -3.60
CA GLU A 14 -10.85 -4.91 -2.95
C GLU A 14 -9.85 -5.72 -2.09
N TYR A 15 -8.66 -6.01 -2.62
CA TYR A 15 -7.63 -6.72 -1.88
C TYR A 15 -7.22 -5.96 -0.62
N MET A 16 -7.02 -4.64 -0.70
CA MET A 16 -6.64 -3.81 0.43
C MET A 16 -7.73 -3.81 1.51
N HIS A 17 -9.00 -3.65 1.11
CA HIS A 17 -10.13 -3.70 2.04
C HIS A 17 -10.22 -5.02 2.82
N LEU A 18 -9.87 -6.14 2.20
CA LEU A 18 -9.99 -7.47 2.80
C LEU A 18 -8.77 -7.90 3.61
N ASN A 19 -7.58 -7.42 3.25
CA ASN A 19 -6.31 -8.00 3.73
C ASN A 19 -5.38 -7.02 4.44
N PHE A 20 -5.51 -5.71 4.22
CA PHE A 20 -4.58 -4.76 4.82
C PHE A 20 -4.89 -4.56 6.29
N CYS A 21 -3.83 -4.47 7.09
CA CYS A 21 -3.92 -4.31 8.53
C CYS A 21 -2.99 -3.19 9.00
N GLU A 22 -3.43 -2.48 10.04
CA GLU A 22 -2.57 -1.55 10.77
C GLU A 22 -1.34 -2.29 11.32
N GLY A 23 -0.20 -1.60 11.29
CA GLY A 23 1.10 -2.14 11.67
C GLY A 23 1.82 -2.92 10.57
N ALA A 24 1.17 -3.22 9.44
CA ALA A 24 1.85 -3.80 8.28
C ALA A 24 2.88 -2.84 7.67
N LEU A 25 3.88 -3.41 7.01
CA LEU A 25 4.80 -2.66 6.16
C LEU A 25 4.27 -2.66 4.73
N VAL A 26 4.34 -1.52 4.09
CA VAL A 26 4.01 -1.36 2.67
C VAL A 26 5.17 -0.66 1.96
N GLU A 27 5.46 -1.08 0.74
CA GLU A 27 6.27 -0.34 -0.20
C GLU A 27 5.44 -0.08 -1.45
N ILE A 28 5.15 1.20 -1.70
CA ILE A 28 4.36 1.61 -2.87
C ILE A 28 5.33 2.08 -3.95
N SER A 29 5.27 1.42 -5.10
CA SER A 29 6.04 1.78 -6.29
C SER A 29 5.15 2.55 -7.26
N TYR A 30 5.39 3.85 -7.40
CA TYR A 30 4.67 4.71 -8.35
C TYR A 30 5.63 5.75 -8.93
N ASN A 31 5.48 6.12 -10.20
CA ASN A 31 6.31 7.15 -10.85
C ASN A 31 7.85 6.99 -10.66
N ARG A 32 8.35 5.75 -10.60
CA ARG A 32 9.77 5.39 -10.32
C ARG A 32 10.28 5.77 -8.92
N VAL A 33 9.37 6.05 -8.00
CA VAL A 33 9.64 6.25 -6.57
C VAL A 33 9.17 5.02 -5.81
N PHE A 34 9.96 4.61 -4.82
CA PHE A 34 9.63 3.52 -3.89
C PHE A 34 9.43 4.14 -2.51
N ILE A 35 8.24 4.02 -1.96
CA ILE A 35 7.91 4.60 -0.65
C ILE A 35 7.70 3.49 0.37
N PRO A 36 8.72 3.14 1.18
CA PRO A 36 8.54 2.23 2.30
C PRO A 36 7.87 2.96 3.47
N ALA A 37 6.81 2.38 4.00
CA ALA A 37 6.06 2.92 5.11
C ALA A 37 5.45 1.83 5.99
N ARG A 38 5.08 2.20 7.21
CA ARG A 38 4.21 1.41 8.08
C ARG A 38 2.80 1.97 8.04
N ILE A 39 1.79 1.13 7.87
CA ILE A 39 0.39 1.54 8.01
C ILE A 39 0.12 1.82 9.48
N VAL A 40 -0.34 3.02 9.79
CA VAL A 40 -0.70 3.46 11.15
C VAL A 40 -2.20 3.40 11.37
N LEU A 41 -2.98 3.80 10.36
CA LEU A 41 -4.43 3.85 10.40
C LEU A 41 -4.98 3.53 9.01
N ILE A 42 -6.10 2.82 8.97
CA ILE A 42 -6.88 2.60 7.74
C ILE A 42 -8.29 3.14 7.96
N THR A 43 -8.72 4.06 7.09
CA THR A 43 -10.09 4.61 7.07
C THR A 43 -10.77 4.21 5.77
N TYR A 44 -12.07 3.88 5.83
CA TYR A 44 -12.80 3.31 4.70
C TYR A 44 -13.99 4.15 4.21
N GLU A 45 -14.36 5.23 4.89
CA GLU A 45 -15.53 6.04 4.53
C GLU A 45 -15.15 7.52 4.41
N PRO A 46 -15.46 8.21 3.29
CA PRO A 46 -16.11 7.73 2.06
C PRO A 46 -15.19 6.98 1.08
N GLU A 47 -13.88 7.01 1.30
CA GLU A 47 -12.85 6.44 0.43
C GLU A 47 -11.79 5.74 1.29
N LEU A 48 -11.00 4.84 0.68
CA LEU A 48 -9.89 4.18 1.35
C LEU A 48 -8.73 5.17 1.56
N VAL A 49 -8.46 5.50 2.82
CA VAL A 49 -7.34 6.36 3.23
C VAL A 49 -6.38 5.57 4.11
N LEU A 50 -5.11 5.54 3.71
CA LEU A 50 -4.01 4.98 4.50
C LEU A 50 -3.21 6.10 5.15
N THR A 51 -3.12 6.10 6.48
CA THR A 51 -2.11 6.88 7.19
C THR A 51 -0.82 6.09 7.23
N LEU A 52 0.20 6.57 6.54
CA LEU A 52 1.48 5.91 6.37
C LEU A 52 2.57 6.65 7.14
N GLN A 53 3.23 5.95 8.07
CA GLN A 53 4.48 6.42 8.68
C GLN A 53 5.64 6.05 7.76
N LEU A 54 6.21 7.05 7.08
CA LEU A 54 7.33 6.86 6.17
C LEU A 54 8.57 6.35 6.92
N GLN A 55 9.34 5.46 6.28
CA GLN A 55 10.60 4.96 6.84
C GLN A 55 11.79 5.56 6.09
N GLY A 56 12.70 6.19 6.82
CA GLY A 56 13.93 6.79 6.27
C GLY A 56 14.69 7.62 7.30
N GLU A 57 15.94 7.98 7.00
CA GLU A 57 16.83 8.68 7.95
C GLU A 57 16.38 10.10 8.33
N LEU A 58 15.48 10.72 7.56
CA LEU A 58 15.10 12.13 7.72
C LEU A 58 13.61 12.37 8.04
N LEU A 59 12.74 11.35 7.98
CA LEU A 59 11.29 11.58 7.97
C LEU A 59 10.53 10.55 8.83
N ASN A 60 10.35 10.86 10.12
CA ASN A 60 9.28 10.31 10.97
C ASN A 60 7.95 11.03 10.68
N GLN A 61 7.60 11.19 9.40
CA GLN A 61 6.37 11.88 8.99
C GLN A 61 5.28 10.84 8.73
N CYS A 62 4.07 11.16 9.19
CA CYS A 62 2.86 10.48 8.76
C CYS A 62 2.25 11.26 7.60
N VAL A 63 1.87 10.54 6.55
CA VAL A 63 1.13 11.09 5.41
C VAL A 63 -0.17 10.32 5.26
N ASP A 64 -1.24 11.02 4.92
CA ASP A 64 -2.51 10.39 4.57
C ASP A 64 -2.57 10.25 3.04
N VAL A 65 -2.83 9.03 2.58
CA VAL A 65 -2.90 8.70 1.16
C VAL A 65 -4.32 8.23 0.85
N VAL A 66 -5.02 9.00 0.02
CA VAL A 66 -6.29 8.58 -0.59
C VAL A 66 -5.94 7.63 -1.73
N VAL A 67 -6.24 6.34 -1.57
CA VAL A 67 -5.71 5.30 -2.48
C VAL A 67 -6.23 5.48 -3.90
N SER A 68 -7.50 5.85 -4.05
CA SER A 68 -8.13 6.12 -5.35
C SER A 68 -7.47 7.26 -6.15
N GLU A 69 -6.78 8.19 -5.49
CA GLU A 69 -6.10 9.30 -6.18
C GLU A 69 -4.75 8.89 -6.79
N ILE A 70 -4.15 7.81 -6.31
CA ILE A 70 -2.82 7.35 -6.75
C ILE A 70 -2.86 6.02 -7.48
N ILE A 71 -3.99 5.32 -7.47
CA ILE A 71 -4.07 3.92 -7.90
C ILE A 71 -3.64 3.70 -9.35
N ASP A 72 -3.99 4.62 -10.23
CA ASP A 72 -3.64 4.57 -11.66
C ASP A 72 -2.13 4.75 -11.90
N ASP A 73 -1.41 5.31 -10.93
CA ASP A 73 0.05 5.52 -11.00
C ASP A 73 0.84 4.39 -10.30
N ILE A 74 0.17 3.53 -9.53
CA ILE A 74 0.82 2.41 -8.84
C ILE A 74 1.20 1.35 -9.87
N VAL A 75 2.47 0.96 -9.86
CA VAL A 75 3.00 -0.13 -10.70
C VAL A 75 3.08 -1.42 -9.90
N GLU A 76 3.47 -1.31 -8.64
CA GLU A 76 3.66 -2.47 -7.76
C GLU A 76 3.46 -2.03 -6.30
N LEU A 77 2.92 -2.92 -5.48
CA LEU A 77 2.82 -2.74 -4.05
C LEU A 77 3.33 -4.00 -3.34
N ASN A 78 4.35 -3.84 -2.50
CA ASN A 78 4.79 -4.90 -1.59
C ASN A 78 4.14 -4.72 -0.22
N TYR A 79 3.44 -5.74 0.26
CA TYR A 79 2.75 -5.77 1.55
C TYR A 79 3.35 -6.86 2.45
N VAL A 80 3.81 -6.48 3.63
CA VAL A 80 4.36 -7.40 4.63
C VAL A 80 3.61 -7.31 5.94
N TYR A 81 3.01 -8.41 6.36
CA TYR A 81 2.33 -8.54 7.64
C TYR A 81 2.50 -9.94 8.23
N ASP A 82 2.78 -10.02 9.54
CA ASP A 82 2.95 -11.28 10.28
C ASP A 82 3.91 -12.29 9.61
N GLY A 83 5.02 -11.79 9.05
CA GLY A 83 6.04 -12.61 8.38
C GLY A 83 5.64 -13.17 7.01
N LYS A 84 4.47 -12.78 6.49
CA LYS A 84 4.04 -13.03 5.11
C LYS A 84 4.31 -11.80 4.27
N GLU A 85 4.77 -12.04 3.05
CA GLU A 85 5.04 -11.01 2.05
C GLU A 85 4.19 -11.30 0.82
N VAL A 86 3.49 -10.28 0.34
CA VAL A 86 2.67 -10.33 -0.87
C VAL A 86 3.07 -9.18 -1.77
N VAL A 87 3.42 -9.48 -3.01
CA VAL A 87 3.73 -8.51 -4.05
C VAL A 87 2.55 -8.45 -5.01
N LEU A 88 1.93 -7.27 -5.09
CA LEU A 88 0.80 -6.95 -5.95
C LEU A 88 1.34 -6.18 -7.16
N GLU A 89 1.39 -6.82 -8.33
CA GLU A 89 1.77 -6.20 -9.61
C GLU A 89 0.51 -5.65 -10.29
N LEU A 90 0.49 -4.36 -10.60
CA LEU A 90 -0.64 -3.74 -11.28
C LEU A 90 -0.52 -3.87 -12.80
N TYR A 91 -1.66 -4.12 -13.45
CA TYR A 91 -1.79 -4.11 -14.91
C TYR A 91 -2.93 -3.16 -15.34
N ASP A 92 -2.81 -2.65 -16.57
CA ASP A 92 -3.79 -1.77 -17.23
C ASP A 92 -5.15 -2.44 -17.48
#